data_AF-A0A2D9VEN5-F1
#
_entry.id   AF-A0A2D9VEN5-F1
#
_cell.length_a   1.000
_cell.length_b   1.000
_cell.length_c   1.000
_cell.angle_alpha   90.00
_cell.angle_beta   90.00
_cell.angle_gamma   90.00
#
_symmetry.space_group_name_H-M   'P 1'
#
loop_
_entity.id
_entity.type
_entity.pdbx_description
1 polymer ?
#
loop_
_entity_poly.entity_id
_entity_poly.type
_entity_poly.pdbx_seq_one_letter_code
_entity_poly.pdbx_strand_id
1 'polypeptide(L)' 'PGTYEVAWDANNFPSGMYFLKISSDNFTHTQKLNLIK' A
#
# COMPACT_ATOMS: atom_id res chain seq x y z
N PRO A 1 -1.67 -12.46 17.57
CA PRO A 1 -1.64 -12.56 16.10
C PRO A 1 -2.96 -12.08 15.51
N GLY A 2 -2.93 -11.10 14.61
CA GLY A 2 -4.12 -10.51 14.03
C GLY A 2 -3.87 -10.11 12.59
N THR A 3 -4.93 -10.11 11.79
CA THR A 3 -4.94 -9.59 10.42
C THR A 3 -5.36 -8.12 10.49
N TYR A 4 -4.63 -7.25 9.81
CA TYR A 4 -4.97 -5.84 9.68
C TYR A 4 -5.21 -5.55 8.20
N GLU A 5 -6.37 -4.99 7.89
CA GLU A 5 -6.75 -4.61 6.54
C GLU A 5 -6.82 -3.08 6.44
N VAL A 6 -6.31 -2.55 5.33
CA VAL A 6 -6.34 -1.11 5.02
C VAL A 6 -6.98 -0.94 3.65
N ALA A 7 -8.09 -0.21 3.60
CA ALA A 7 -8.72 0.18 2.34
C ALA A 7 -8.08 1.47 1.82
N TRP A 8 -7.57 1.44 0.59
CA TRP A 8 -7.06 2.62 -0.11
C TRP A 8 -7.97 2.97 -1.28
N ASP A 9 -8.57 4.16 -1.25
CA ASP A 9 -9.34 4.70 -2.38
C ASP A 9 -8.39 5.33 -3.42
N ALA A 10 -8.16 4.60 -4.51
CA ALA A 10 -7.28 5.01 -5.60
C ALA A 10 -7.95 5.92 -6.65
N ASN A 11 -9.25 6.26 -6.52
CA ASN A 11 -10.00 6.96 -7.58
C ASN A 11 -9.40 8.33 -7.95
N ASN A 12 -8.98 9.09 -6.93
CA ASN A 12 -8.42 10.43 -7.09
C ASN A 12 -6.93 10.45 -7.45
N PHE A 13 -6.30 9.28 -7.58
CA PHE A 13 -4.88 9.16 -7.91
C PHE A 13 -4.69 8.86 -9.41
N PRO A 14 -3.67 9.45 -10.06
CA PRO A 14 -3.35 9.15 -11.46
C PRO A 14 -2.80 7.74 -11.60
N SER A 15 -3.01 7.10 -12.77
CA SER A 15 -2.35 5.84 -13.11
C SER A 15 -0.83 5.98 -12.97
N GLY A 16 -0.16 4.99 -12.41
CA GLY A 16 1.26 5.08 -12.12
C GLY A 16 1.77 4.01 -11.16
N MET A 17 3.03 4.14 -10.78
CA MET A 17 3.69 3.25 -9.82
C MET A 17 3.67 3.87 -8.43
N TYR A 18 3.17 3.10 -7.47
CA TYR A 18 3.07 3.48 -6.06
C TYR A 18 3.87 2.50 -5.21
N PHE A 19 4.41 2.98 -4.10
CA PHE A 19 5.07 2.13 -3.11
C PHE A 19 4.32 2.24 -1.79
N LEU A 20 3.76 1.12 -1.34
CA LEU A 20 3.18 1.00 -0.01
C LEU A 20 4.29 0.57 0.96
N LYS A 21 4.48 1.33 2.03
CA LYS A 21 5.39 0.96 3.12
C LYS A 21 4.59 0.73 4.39
N ILE A 22 4.74 -0.45 4.98
CA ILE A 22 4.17 -0.84 6.26
C ILE A 22 5.33 -0.94 7.24
N SER A 23 5.27 -0.22 8.36
CA SER A 23 6.27 -0.26 9.42
C SER A 23 5.62 -0.55 10.77
N SER A 24 6.19 -1.49 11.51
CA SER A 24 6.00 -1.71 12.94
C SER A 24 7.37 -1.77 13.62
N ASP A 25 7.38 -1.83 14.96
CA ASP A 25 8.61 -1.77 15.77
C ASP A 25 9.74 -2.67 15.27
N ASN A 26 9.42 -3.90 14.81
CA ASN A 26 10.42 -4.88 14.36
C ASN A 26 10.24 -5.33 12.90
N PHE A 27 9.34 -4.71 12.13
CA PHE A 27 9.01 -5.18 10.78
C PHE A 27 8.79 -4.00 9.85
N THR A 28 9.50 -3.99 8.72
CA THR A 28 9.24 -3.08 7.61
C THR A 28 8.98 -3.91 6.36
N HIS A 29 7.88 -3.63 5.69
CA HIS A 29 7.52 -4.23 4.42
C HIS A 29 7.22 -3.14 3.41
N THR A 30 7.80 -3.29 2.22
CA THR A 30 7.54 -2.39 1.11
C THR A 30 6.99 -3.20 -0.05
N GLN A 31 5.88 -2.75 -0.61
CA GLN A 31 5.24 -3.38 -1.76
C GLN A 31 5.09 -2.36 -2.88
N LYS A 32 5.48 -2.75 -4.08
CA LYS A 32 5.24 -1.96 -5.29
C LYS A 32 3.85 -2.28 -5.83
N LEU A 33 3.10 -1.24 -6.14
CA LEU A 33 1.76 -1.27 -6.70
C LEU A 33 1.79 -0.55 -8.05
N ASN A 34 1.10 -1.12 -9.04
CA ASN A 34 0.86 -0.44 -10.31
C ASN A 34 -0.63 -0.11 -10.37
N LEU A 35 -0.96 1.18 -10.33
CA LEU A 35 -2.32 1.66 -10.55
C LEU A 35 -2.54 1.85 -12.04
N ILE A 36 -3.47 1.07 -12.59
CA ILE A 36 -3.87 1.12 -14.00
C ILE A 36 -5.38 1.45 -13.98
N LYS A 37 -5.78 2.48 -14.73
CA LYS A 37 -7.19 2.85 -14.95
C LYS A 37 -7.68 2.23 -16.25
#